data_AF-A0A7S0QYX9-F1
#
_entry.id   AF-A0A7S0QYX9-F1
#
_cell.length_a   1.000
_cell.length_b   1.000
_cell.length_c   1.000
_cell.angle_alpha   90.00
_cell.angle_beta   90.00
_cell.angle_gamma   90.00
#
_symmetry.space_group_name_H-M   'P 1'
#
loop_
_entity.id
_entity.type
_entity.pdbx_description
1 polymer ?
#
loop_
_entity_poly.entity_id
_entity_poly.type
_entity_poly.pdbx_seq_one_letter_code
_entity_poly.pdbx_strand_id
1 'polypeptide(L)'
;EGGPAAVAVIFPEILAAVVELMVDPFGNYLVQKLLETCSDEQRVQILQAVLERTPADERDPVTKAPVPGAGLPKVVRVALNTHGTRAVQKLVETLRLPEQGALATAA
;
A
#
# COMPACT_ATOMS: atom_id res chain seq x y z
N GLU A 1 -0.47 6.28 23.98
CA GLU A 1 0.33 6.28 22.72
C GLU A 1 1.08 4.97 22.65
N GLY A 2 0.95 4.21 21.56
CA GLY A 2 1.84 3.08 21.29
C GLY A 2 3.10 3.63 20.64
N GLY A 3 4.26 3.45 21.27
CA GLY A 3 5.53 3.92 20.73
C GLY A 3 6.02 3.07 19.55
N PRO A 4 7.18 3.40 18.95
CA PRO A 4 7.78 2.66 17.82
C PRO A 4 7.88 1.15 18.06
N ALA A 5 8.07 0.72 19.30
CA ALA A 5 8.10 -0.70 19.67
C ALA A 5 6.77 -1.42 19.44
N ALA A 6 5.63 -0.76 19.69
CA ALA A 6 4.31 -1.36 19.43
C ALA A 6 4.04 -1.50 17.92
N VAL A 7 4.48 -0.51 17.13
CA VAL A 7 4.40 -0.56 15.67
C VAL A 7 5.24 -1.72 15.13
N ALA A 8 6.48 -1.89 15.62
CA ALA A 8 7.37 -2.96 15.18
C ALA A 8 6.77 -4.37 15.39
N VAL A 9 5.97 -4.57 16.44
CA VAL A 9 5.34 -5.86 16.76
C VAL A 9 4.24 -6.23 15.76
N ILE A 10 3.45 -5.26 15.31
CA ILE A 10 2.28 -5.52 14.43
C ILE A 10 2.58 -5.30 12.94
N PHE A 11 3.73 -4.69 12.65
CA PHE A 11 4.08 -4.27 11.29
C PHE A 11 4.14 -5.43 10.28
N PRO A 12 4.75 -6.60 10.58
CA PRO A 12 4.82 -7.70 9.61
C PRO A 12 3.44 -8.17 9.14
N GLU A 13 2.49 -8.30 10.06
CA GLU A 13 1.13 -8.74 9.80
C GLU A 13 0.34 -7.69 9.01
N ILE A 14 0.52 -6.40 9.33
CA ILE A 14 -0.11 -5.30 8.58
C ILE A 14 0.50 -5.20 7.17
N LEU A 15 1.82 -5.33 7.03
CA LEU A 15 2.50 -5.26 5.73
C LEU A 15 1.99 -6.36 4.79
N ALA A 16 1.84 -7.59 5.30
CA ALA A 16 1.34 -8.72 4.52
C ALA A 16 -0.08 -8.52 3.96
N ALA A 17 -0.89 -7.66 4.60
CA ALA A 17 -2.27 -7.35 4.20
C ALA A 17 -2.46 -5.87 3.83
N VAL A 18 -1.38 -5.13 3.53
CA VAL A 18 -1.45 -3.67 3.45
C VAL A 18 -2.36 -3.19 2.33
N VAL A 19 -2.39 -3.89 1.20
CA VAL A 19 -3.21 -3.52 0.04
C VAL A 19 -4.70 -3.71 0.33
N GLU A 20 -5.04 -4.81 0.97
CA GLU A 20 -6.39 -5.14 1.43
C GLU A 20 -6.86 -4.13 2.49
N LEU A 21 -5.99 -3.82 3.45
CA LEU A 21 -6.29 -2.84 4.51
C LEU A 21 -6.45 -1.44 3.94
N MET A 22 -5.66 -1.03 2.94
CA MET A 22 -5.80 0.30 2.34
C MET A 22 -7.18 0.49 1.68
N VAL A 23 -7.77 -0.55 1.09
CA VAL A 23 -9.10 -0.44 0.43
C VAL A 23 -10.28 -0.75 1.36
N ASP A 24 -10.02 -1.23 2.57
CA ASP A 24 -11.04 -1.48 3.58
C ASP A 24 -11.61 -0.16 4.15
N PRO A 25 -12.94 -0.05 4.37
CA PRO A 25 -13.58 1.16 4.90
C PRO A 25 -13.01 1.65 6.25
N PHE A 26 -12.46 0.76 7.07
CA PHE A 26 -11.85 1.08 8.36
C PHE A 26 -10.34 0.85 8.39
N GLY A 27 -9.86 -0.20 7.73
CA GLY A 27 -8.44 -0.55 7.64
C GLY A 27 -7.59 0.56 7.02
N ASN A 28 -8.16 1.39 6.14
CA ASN A 28 -7.43 2.50 5.54
C ASN A 28 -6.95 3.51 6.61
N TYR A 29 -7.69 3.69 7.71
CA TYR A 29 -7.28 4.55 8.81
C TYR A 29 -6.14 3.95 9.63
N LEU A 30 -6.10 2.62 9.78
CA LEU A 30 -4.98 1.92 10.40
C LEU A 30 -3.71 2.13 9.59
N VAL A 31 -3.77 1.96 8.26
CA VAL A 31 -2.60 2.17 7.39
C VAL A 31 -2.16 3.63 7.40
N GLN A 32 -3.09 4.59 7.38
CA GLN A 32 -2.76 6.00 7.54
C GLN A 32 -2.03 6.29 8.86
N LYS A 33 -2.52 5.71 9.98
CA LYS A 33 -1.87 5.87 11.28
C LYS A 33 -0.49 5.21 11.34
N LEU A 34 -0.34 4.07 10.68
CA LEU A 34 0.94 3.40 10.54
C LEU A 34 1.94 4.27 9.78
N LEU A 35 1.52 4.88 8.67
CA LEU A 35 2.40 5.74 7.85
C LEU A 35 2.95 6.97 8.62
N GLU A 36 2.20 7.48 9.60
CA GLU A 36 2.64 8.57 10.49
C GLU A 36 3.72 8.15 11.48
N THR A 37 3.82 6.86 11.81
CA THR A 37 4.62 6.37 12.94
C THR A 37 5.70 5.36 12.54
N CYS A 38 5.61 4.80 11.33
CA CYS A 38 6.59 3.88 10.79
C CYS A 38 7.93 4.56 10.47
N SER A 39 9.02 3.79 10.56
CA SER A 39 10.34 4.24 10.14
C SER A 39 10.41 4.41 8.62
N ASP A 40 11.48 5.05 8.13
CA ASP A 40 11.69 5.22 6.70
C ASP A 40 11.87 3.88 5.99
N GLU A 41 12.52 2.90 6.63
CA GLU A 41 12.69 1.54 6.12
C GLU A 41 11.34 0.82 6.00
N GLN A 42 10.50 0.92 7.04
CA GLN A 42 9.15 0.37 7.03
C GLN A 42 8.28 1.03 5.94
N ARG A 43 8.44 2.35 5.74
CA ARG A 43 7.74 3.07 4.67
C ARG A 43 8.16 2.60 3.29
N VAL A 44 9.46 2.33 3.07
CA VAL A 44 9.94 1.73 1.81
C VAL A 44 9.34 0.35 1.60
N GLN A 45 9.21 -0.47 2.63
CA GLN A 45 8.58 -1.80 2.51
C GLN A 45 7.10 -1.69 2.13
N ILE A 46 6.35 -0.75 2.74
CA ILE A 46 4.97 -0.45 2.33
C ILE A 46 4.94 -0.01 0.86
N LEU A 47 5.84 0.90 0.45
CA LEU A 47 5.92 1.39 -0.91
C LEU A 47 6.19 0.26 -1.92
N GLN A 48 7.11 -0.64 -1.61
CA GLN A 48 7.39 -1.82 -2.42
C GLN A 48 6.16 -2.72 -2.56
N ALA A 49 5.45 -2.99 -1.46
CA ALA A 49 4.25 -3.82 -1.47
C ALA A 49 3.12 -3.24 -2.34
N VAL A 50 2.94 -1.91 -2.34
CA VAL A 50 1.90 -1.27 -3.17
C VAL A 50 2.35 -1.03 -4.61
N LEU A 51 3.66 -0.95 -4.89
CA LEU A 51 4.19 -0.81 -6.25
C LEU A 51 4.33 -2.16 -6.97
N GLU A 52 4.27 -3.28 -6.25
CA GLU A 52 4.24 -4.60 -6.85
C GLU A 52 3.13 -4.68 -7.91
N ARG A 53 3.47 -5.18 -9.10
CA ARG A 53 2.54 -5.29 -10.21
C ARG A 53 1.65 -6.52 -10.05
N THR A 54 0.37 -6.38 -10.37
CA THR A 54 -0.51 -7.54 -10.59
C THR A 54 -0.02 -8.31 -11.83
N PRO A 55 -0.04 -9.65 -11.81
CA PRO A 55 0.28 -10.44 -13.00
C PRO A 55 -0.58 -10.00 -14.19
N ALA A 56 0.05 -9.80 -15.35
CA ALA A 56 -0.67 -9.31 -16.55
C ALA A 56 -1.70 -10.33 -17.06
N ASP A 57 -1.50 -11.62 -16.74
CA ASP A 57 -2.37 -12.73 -17.05
C ASP A 57 -3.37 -13.07 -15.94
N GLU A 58 -3.45 -12.24 -14.89
CA GLU A 58 -4.40 -12.44 -13.78
C GLU A 58 -5.85 -12.37 -14.28
N ARG A 59 -6.63 -13.41 -13.95
CA ARG A 59 -8.03 -13.56 -14.35
C ARG A 59 -8.93 -13.74 -13.14
N ASP A 60 -10.13 -13.20 -13.24
CA ASP A 60 -11.18 -13.45 -12.28
C ASP A 60 -11.41 -14.98 -12.16
N PRO A 61 -11.38 -15.54 -10.94
CA PRO A 61 -11.39 -16.99 -10.76
C PRO A 61 -12.70 -17.63 -11.24
N VAL A 62 -13.80 -16.88 -11.26
CA VAL A 62 -15.14 -17.34 -11.62
C VAL A 62 -15.42 -17.11 -13.12
N THR A 63 -15.28 -15.86 -13.58
CA THR A 63 -15.68 -15.43 -14.93
C THR A 63 -14.57 -15.59 -15.97
N LYS A 64 -13.32 -15.80 -15.55
CA LYS A 64 -12.10 -15.82 -16.39
C LYS A 64 -11.81 -14.51 -17.15
N ALA A 65 -12.58 -13.46 -16.87
CA ALA A 65 -12.34 -12.13 -17.42
C ALA A 65 -11.01 -11.56 -16.89
N PRO A 66 -10.33 -10.67 -17.64
CA PRO A 66 -9.16 -9.96 -17.13
C PRO A 66 -9.52 -9.17 -15.86
N VAL A 67 -8.69 -9.27 -14.83
CA VAL A 67 -8.89 -8.45 -13.61
C VAL A 67 -8.67 -6.98 -13.97
N PRO A 68 -9.57 -6.06 -13.56
CA PRO A 68 -9.35 -4.63 -13.74
C PRO A 68 -8.01 -4.19 -13.12
N GLY A 69 -7.14 -3.64 -13.96
CA GLY A 69 -5.79 -3.22 -13.56
C GLY A 69 -4.74 -4.34 -13.54
N ALA A 70 -4.97 -5.48 -14.21
CA ALA A 70 -3.92 -6.47 -14.48
C ALA A 70 -2.71 -5.82 -15.19
N GLY A 71 -1.50 -6.15 -14.74
CA GLY A 71 -0.24 -5.58 -15.25
C GLY A 71 0.10 -4.19 -14.71
N LEU A 72 -0.77 -3.58 -13.90
CA LEU A 72 -0.52 -2.30 -13.25
C LEU A 72 -0.01 -2.50 -11.81
N PRO A 73 0.75 -1.53 -11.27
CA PRO A 73 1.06 -1.49 -9.84
C PRO A 73 -0.21 -1.52 -8.99
N LYS A 74 -0.21 -2.29 -7.89
CA LYS A 74 -1.37 -2.41 -6.97
C LYS A 74 -1.86 -1.04 -6.49
N VAL A 75 -0.97 -0.05 -6.34
CA VAL A 75 -1.29 1.33 -5.94
C VAL A 75 -2.33 1.98 -6.86
N VAL A 76 -2.37 1.66 -8.16
CA VAL A 76 -3.37 2.19 -9.10
C VAL A 76 -4.77 1.72 -8.70
N ARG A 77 -4.92 0.42 -8.41
CA ARG A 77 -6.19 -0.15 -7.96
C ARG A 77 -6.62 0.42 -6.61
N VAL A 78 -5.67 0.60 -5.68
CA VAL A 78 -5.94 1.22 -4.37
C VAL A 78 -6.39 2.67 -4.55
N ALA A 79 -5.74 3.44 -5.44
CA ALA A 79 -6.09 4.84 -5.70
C ALA A 79 -7.47 5.02 -6.34
N LEU A 80 -7.92 4.04 -7.14
CA LEU A 80 -9.25 4.00 -7.75
C LEU A 80 -10.35 3.53 -6.79
N ASN A 81 -10.00 3.08 -5.58
CA ASN A 81 -10.97 2.72 -4.54
C ASN A 81 -11.35 3.95 -3.69
N THR A 82 -12.64 4.08 -3.37
CA THR A 82 -13.21 5.21 -2.61
C THR A 82 -12.55 5.43 -1.24
N HIS A 83 -12.10 4.36 -0.58
CA HIS A 83 -11.39 4.41 0.71
C HIS A 83 -9.88 4.41 0.51
N GLY A 84 -9.38 3.59 -0.42
CA GLY A 84 -7.95 3.45 -0.73
C GLY A 84 -7.27 4.75 -1.15
N THR A 85 -7.98 5.64 -1.84
CA THR A 85 -7.44 6.95 -2.25
C THR A 85 -6.90 7.77 -1.05
N ARG A 86 -7.51 7.65 0.14
CA ARG A 86 -7.06 8.35 1.35
C ARG A 86 -5.73 7.83 1.86
N ALA A 87 -5.56 6.51 1.89
CA ALA A 87 -4.31 5.90 2.30
C ALA A 87 -3.18 6.19 1.30
N VAL A 88 -3.48 6.25 -0.01
CA VAL A 88 -2.51 6.64 -1.04
C VAL A 88 -2.11 8.11 -0.89
N GLN A 89 -3.06 9.03 -0.67
CA GLN A 89 -2.75 10.44 -0.38
C GLN A 89 -1.79 10.55 0.80
N LYS A 90 -2.10 9.84 1.91
CA LYS A 90 -1.23 9.82 3.10
C LYS A 90 0.15 9.23 2.81
N LEU A 91 0.22 8.16 2.02
CA LEU A 91 1.50 7.58 1.60
C LEU A 91 2.35 8.64 0.90
N VAL A 92 1.80 9.31 -0.11
CA VAL A 92 2.47 10.39 -0.87
C VAL A 92 2.93 11.53 0.04
N GLU A 93 2.11 11.98 0.99
CA GLU A 93 2.46 13.02 1.97
C GLU A 93 3.65 12.64 2.87
N THR A 94 3.87 11.34 3.07
CA THR A 94 4.93 10.82 3.95
C THR A 94 6.22 10.44 3.21
N LEU A 95 6.23 10.49 1.88
CA LEU A 95 7.45 10.33 1.09
C LEU A 95 8.29 11.60 1.21
N ARG A 96 9.27 11.58 2.13
CA ARG A 96 10.09 12.75 2.47
C ARG A 96 11.50 12.69 1.88
N LEU A 97 11.95 11.51 1.43
CA LEU A 97 13.30 11.31 0.90
C LEU A 97 13.31 11.19 -0.64
N PRO A 98 14.29 11.79 -1.35
CA PRO A 98 14.42 11.67 -2.80
C PRO A 98 14.53 10.22 -3.29
N GLU A 99 15.16 9.34 -2.52
CA GLU A 99 15.31 7.91 -2.85
C GLU A 99 13.96 7.17 -2.90
N GLN A 100 13.00 7.58 -2.06
CA GLN A 100 11.64 7.02 -2.06
C GLN A 100 10.85 7.47 -3.30
N GLY A 101 11.10 8.69 -3.78
CA GLY A 101 10.55 9.19 -5.06
C GLY A 101 11.14 8.48 -6.28
N ALA A 102 12.43 8.13 -6.23
CA ALA A 102 13.09 7.37 -7.30
C ALA A 102 12.49 5.96 -7.46
N LEU A 103 12.18 5.27 -6.35
CA LEU A 103 11.53 3.95 -6.41
C LEU A 103 10.12 4.03 -7.02
N ALA A 104 9.36 5.08 -6.72
CA ALA A 104 8.02 5.30 -7.27
C ALA A 104 8.00 5.60 -8.78
N THR A 105 9.11 6.13 -9.34
CA THR A 105 9.23 6.45 -10.77
C THR A 105 9.87 5.33 -11.60
N ALA A 106 10.52 4.36 -10.95
CA ALA A 106 11.17 3.23 -11.59
C ALA A 106 10.27 1.99 -11.78
N ALA A 107 9.05 1.99 -11.21
CA ALA A 107 8.08 0.89 -11.27
C ALA A 107 7.13 0.98 -12.46
#